data_AF-A0AB74LZH5-F1
#
_entry.id   AF-A0AB74LZH5-F1
#
_cell.length_a   1.000
_cell.length_b   1.000
_cell.length_c   1.000
_cell.angle_alpha   90.00
_cell.angle_beta   90.00
_cell.angle_gamma   90.00
#
_symmetry.space_group_name_H-M   'P 1'
#
loop_
_entity.id
_entity.type
_entity.pdbx_description
1 polymer ?
#
loop_
_entity_poly.entity_id
_entity_poly.type
_entity_poly.pdbx_seq_one_letter_code
_entity_poly.pdbx_strand_id
1 'polypeptide(L)'
;MDAQATGDPGGGQPWGPHNTVTVVDPSPVNWLSITWNTMEEANRVDHDGIGQPSLAESWRWLDGETLELKMRDAVYQDGEPFNASMFKLGFDKVQEWTNPHPPGAFLNFARDVTCEAVDDRTVRMRFPGGDSAALMKLRGMHLPSTRFWNEWGFVDPKTGSAEGHW
;
A
#
# COMPACT_ATOMS: atom_id res chain seq x y z
N MET A 1 -1.93 -66.52 -7.02
CA MET A 1 -1.06 -65.34 -6.83
C MET A 1 -1.96 -64.14 -6.81
N ASP A 2 -2.07 -63.53 -5.65
CA ASP A 2 -3.08 -62.57 -5.25
C ASP A 2 -2.93 -61.21 -5.93
N ALA A 3 -4.06 -60.58 -6.23
CA ALA A 3 -4.15 -59.14 -6.31
C ALA A 3 -5.44 -58.72 -5.59
N GLN A 4 -5.31 -58.24 -4.35
CA GLN A 4 -6.36 -57.52 -3.64
C GLN A 4 -6.49 -56.12 -4.25
N ALA A 5 -7.69 -55.77 -4.70
CA ALA A 5 -8.13 -54.39 -4.79
C ALA A 5 -9.30 -54.25 -3.80
N THR A 6 -9.03 -53.63 -2.66
CA THR A 6 -10.04 -53.22 -1.69
C THR A 6 -10.84 -52.05 -2.29
N GLY A 7 -12.14 -52.26 -2.48
CA GLY A 7 -13.07 -51.20 -2.84
C GLY A 7 -13.26 -50.22 -1.68
N ASP A 8 -13.44 -48.94 -2.02
CA ASP A 8 -13.94 -47.92 -1.09
C ASP A 8 -15.45 -47.74 -1.31
N PRO A 9 -16.31 -48.00 -0.31
CA PRO A 9 -17.73 -47.76 -0.39
C PRO A 9 -18.10 -46.45 0.33
N GLY A 10 -18.56 -45.47 -0.44
CA GLY A 10 -19.47 -44.45 0.08
C GLY A 10 -18.87 -43.08 0.36
N GLY A 11 -19.17 -42.14 -0.52
CA GLY A 11 -19.02 -40.71 -0.28
C GLY A 11 -19.66 -39.96 -1.44
N GLY A 12 -20.95 -39.68 -1.35
CA GLY A 12 -21.68 -38.96 -2.39
C GLY A 12 -20.98 -37.63 -2.73
N GLN A 13 -20.54 -37.51 -3.98
CA GLN A 13 -20.04 -36.26 -4.52
C GLN A 13 -21.23 -35.30 -4.64
N PRO A 14 -21.25 -34.14 -3.95
CA PRO A 14 -22.37 -33.23 -4.07
C PRO A 14 -22.36 -32.62 -5.47
N TRP A 15 -23.36 -32.96 -6.27
CA TRP A 15 -23.64 -32.33 -7.55
C TRP A 15 -24.26 -30.95 -7.28
N GLY A 16 -23.59 -29.90 -7.78
CA GLY A 16 -24.06 -28.53 -7.86
C GLY A 16 -23.10 -27.73 -8.74
N PRO A 17 -23.52 -26.62 -9.37
CA PRO A 17 -22.59 -25.79 -10.13
C PRO A 17 -21.46 -25.34 -9.20
N HIS A 18 -20.23 -25.64 -9.59
CA HIS A 18 -19.04 -25.16 -8.88
C HIS A 18 -19.02 -23.64 -9.03
N ASN A 19 -19.46 -22.91 -8.01
CA ASN A 19 -19.37 -21.44 -7.96
C ASN A 19 -17.92 -20.96 -7.70
N THR A 20 -16.93 -21.71 -8.16
CA THR A 20 -15.51 -21.41 -7.98
C THR A 20 -15.05 -20.63 -9.20
N VAL A 21 -14.91 -19.31 -9.02
CA VAL A 21 -14.20 -18.47 -9.98
C VAL A 21 -12.72 -18.56 -9.65
N THR A 22 -11.95 -19.26 -10.49
CA THR A 22 -10.49 -19.20 -10.44
C THR A 22 -10.04 -18.07 -11.35
N VAL A 23 -9.80 -16.90 -10.77
CA VAL A 23 -9.17 -15.79 -11.49
C VAL A 23 -7.68 -16.10 -11.63
N VAL A 24 -7.25 -16.48 -12.83
CA VAL A 24 -5.84 -16.56 -13.19
C VAL A 24 -5.50 -15.28 -13.93
N ASP A 25 -5.15 -14.23 -13.19
CA ASP A 25 -4.61 -13.01 -13.78
C ASP A 25 -3.07 -13.10 -13.80
N PRO A 26 -2.43 -13.27 -14.98
CA PRO A 26 -0.98 -13.34 -15.10
C PRO A 26 -0.31 -11.95 -15.06
N SER A 27 -1.08 -10.87 -14.92
CA SER A 27 -0.55 -9.52 -14.93
C SER A 27 0.34 -9.24 -13.72
N PRO A 28 1.61 -8.85 -13.91
CA PRO A 28 2.51 -8.49 -12.82
C PRO A 28 2.08 -7.19 -12.09
N VAL A 29 1.02 -6.52 -12.56
CA VAL A 29 0.48 -5.29 -11.97
C VAL A 29 -0.92 -5.45 -11.37
N ASN A 30 -1.52 -6.65 -11.40
CA ASN A 30 -2.87 -6.86 -10.85
C ASN A 30 -2.96 -6.52 -9.34
N TRP A 31 -1.87 -6.74 -8.61
CA TRP A 31 -1.77 -6.40 -7.19
C TRP A 31 -2.04 -4.90 -6.92
N LEU A 32 -1.72 -3.98 -7.86
CA LEU A 32 -2.06 -2.55 -7.73
C LEU A 32 -3.57 -2.35 -7.61
N SER A 33 -4.35 -3.16 -8.34
CA SER A 33 -5.80 -3.11 -8.25
C SER A 33 -6.27 -3.58 -6.87
N ILE A 34 -5.63 -4.60 -6.29
CA ILE A 34 -5.94 -5.05 -4.94
C ILE A 34 -5.63 -3.94 -3.94
N THR A 35 -4.41 -3.38 -3.94
CA THR A 35 -4.01 -2.34 -2.98
C THR A 35 -4.82 -1.06 -3.12
N TRP A 36 -5.17 -0.64 -4.34
CA TRP A 36 -6.05 0.52 -4.55
C TRP A 36 -7.47 0.32 -4.03
N ASN A 37 -7.93 -0.93 -3.85
CA ASN A 37 -9.26 -1.23 -3.31
C ASN A 37 -9.24 -1.61 -1.82
N THR A 38 -8.11 -2.07 -1.27
CA THR A 38 -8.01 -2.55 0.12
C THR A 38 -7.23 -1.61 1.04
N MET A 39 -6.46 -0.69 0.48
CA MET A 39 -5.64 0.28 1.21
C MET A 39 -5.83 1.68 0.63
N GLU A 40 -5.47 2.69 1.42
CA GLU A 40 -5.50 4.09 1.00
C GLU A 40 -4.09 4.70 0.99
N GLU A 41 -3.93 5.74 0.20
CA GLU A 41 -2.76 6.60 0.18
C GLU A 41 -3.09 8.00 0.69
N ALA A 42 -2.10 8.90 0.68
CA ALA A 42 -2.31 10.30 1.03
C ALA A 42 -3.37 10.96 0.12
N ASN A 43 -3.26 10.73 -1.18
CA ASN A 43 -4.08 11.36 -2.21
C ASN A 43 -4.36 10.38 -3.35
N ARG A 44 -5.47 10.62 -4.05
CA ARG A 44 -5.90 9.87 -5.25
C ARG A 44 -5.86 10.76 -6.49
N VAL A 45 -6.28 10.20 -7.61
CA VAL A 45 -6.62 10.94 -8.83
C VAL A 45 -7.99 10.48 -9.32
N ASP A 46 -8.77 11.36 -9.92
CA ASP A 46 -10.02 11.00 -10.58
C ASP A 46 -9.80 10.48 -12.01
N HIS A 47 -10.89 10.25 -12.74
CA HIS A 47 -10.86 9.77 -14.12
C HIS A 47 -10.21 10.73 -15.13
N ASP A 48 -10.10 12.02 -14.79
CA ASP A 48 -9.43 13.04 -15.60
C ASP A 48 -7.95 13.19 -15.21
N GLY A 49 -7.48 12.42 -14.22
CA GLY A 49 -6.12 12.50 -13.69
C GLY A 49 -5.89 13.69 -12.76
N ILE A 50 -6.96 14.34 -12.28
CA ILE A 50 -6.86 15.46 -11.34
C ILE A 50 -6.71 14.92 -9.92
N GLY A 51 -5.78 15.49 -9.15
CA GLY A 51 -5.52 15.08 -7.77
C GLY A 51 -6.74 15.26 -6.86
N GLN A 52 -7.07 14.23 -6.10
CA GLN A 52 -8.21 14.18 -5.20
C GLN A 52 -7.79 13.84 -3.76
N PRO A 53 -8.48 14.36 -2.74
CA PRO A 53 -8.29 13.94 -1.35
C PRO A 53 -8.47 12.43 -1.12
N SER A 54 -7.75 11.90 -0.13
CA SER A 54 -7.94 10.53 0.40
C SER A 54 -7.71 10.54 1.92
N LEU A 55 -6.64 9.95 2.44
CA LEU A 55 -6.29 10.10 3.86
C LEU A 55 -5.86 11.53 4.19
N ALA A 56 -5.23 12.24 3.25
CA ALA A 56 -5.08 13.68 3.33
C ALA A 56 -6.34 14.37 2.80
N GLU A 57 -7.05 15.12 3.65
CA GLU A 57 -8.21 15.93 3.26
C GLU A 57 -7.80 17.22 2.53
N SER A 58 -6.57 17.70 2.78
CA SER A 58 -5.98 18.81 2.04
C SER A 58 -4.46 18.80 2.13
N TRP A 59 -3.82 19.54 1.22
CA TRP A 59 -2.38 19.76 1.23
C TRP A 59 -2.03 21.14 0.69
N ARG A 60 -0.87 21.66 1.09
CA ARG A 60 -0.32 22.90 0.57
C ARG A 60 1.20 22.92 0.67
N TRP A 61 1.84 23.53 -0.32
CA TRP A 61 3.24 23.91 -0.23
C TRP A 61 3.34 25.19 0.63
N LEU A 62 4.10 25.12 1.72
CA LEU A 62 4.37 26.29 2.57
C LEU A 62 5.47 27.17 1.96
N ASP A 63 6.40 26.53 1.24
CA ASP A 63 7.49 27.12 0.48
C ASP A 63 7.90 26.14 -0.65
N GLY A 64 9.02 26.37 -1.32
CA GLY A 64 9.48 25.53 -2.44
C GLY A 64 9.97 24.13 -2.05
N GLU A 65 10.13 23.84 -0.75
CA GLU A 65 10.66 22.57 -0.24
C GLU A 65 9.76 21.90 0.79
N THR A 66 8.72 22.57 1.30
CA THR A 66 7.92 22.08 2.43
C THR A 66 6.47 21.83 2.05
N LEU A 67 6.05 20.57 2.07
CA LEU A 67 4.66 20.15 1.88
C LEU A 67 4.00 19.89 3.24
N GLU A 68 2.87 20.54 3.48
CA GLU A 68 2.01 20.25 4.63
C GLU A 68 0.76 19.50 4.16
N LEU A 69 0.46 18.39 4.82
CA LEU A 69 -0.74 17.58 4.60
C LEU A 69 -1.61 17.62 5.86
N LYS A 70 -2.92 17.80 5.69
CA LYS A 70 -3.92 17.65 6.75
C LYS A 70 -4.63 16.32 6.59
N MET A 71 -4.59 15.50 7.63
CA MET A 71 -5.19 14.17 7.65
C MET A 71 -6.66 14.25 8.06
N ARG A 72 -7.52 13.46 7.39
CA ARG A 72 -8.89 13.25 7.85
C ARG A 72 -8.93 12.35 9.08
N ASP A 73 -10.05 12.40 9.80
CA ASP A 73 -10.34 11.40 10.82
C ASP A 73 -10.76 10.09 10.13
N ALA A 74 -10.08 9.00 10.42
CA ALA A 74 -10.29 7.70 9.78
C ALA A 74 -9.92 6.56 10.74
N VAL A 75 -10.47 5.39 10.44
CA VAL A 75 -10.23 4.15 11.19
C VAL A 75 -9.93 3.05 10.19
N TYR A 76 -8.92 2.24 10.49
CA TYR A 76 -8.55 1.07 9.71
C TYR A 76 -9.60 -0.04 9.83
N GLN A 77 -9.56 -1.01 8.92
CA GLN A 77 -10.51 -2.15 8.92
C GLN A 77 -10.41 -3.02 10.19
N ASP A 78 -9.28 -2.98 10.90
CA ASP A 78 -9.05 -3.66 12.17
C ASP A 78 -9.44 -2.83 13.42
N GLY A 79 -9.97 -1.62 13.22
CA GLY A 79 -10.39 -0.72 14.29
C GLY A 79 -9.29 0.20 14.83
N GLU A 80 -8.06 0.11 14.33
CA GLU A 80 -6.99 1.05 14.71
C GLU A 80 -7.30 2.46 14.16
N PRO A 81 -7.20 3.53 14.98
CA PRO A 81 -7.37 4.89 14.48
C PRO A 81 -6.20 5.30 13.57
N PHE A 82 -6.51 6.03 12.50
CA PHE A 82 -5.51 6.64 11.64
C PHE A 82 -5.12 8.04 12.15
N ASN A 83 -3.83 8.35 12.14
CA ASN A 83 -3.29 9.67 12.49
C ASN A 83 -1.98 9.97 11.73
N ALA A 84 -1.45 11.17 11.90
CA ALA A 84 -0.20 11.60 11.27
C ALA A 84 1.01 10.72 11.63
N SER A 85 1.03 10.11 12.83
CA SER A 85 2.10 9.18 13.22
C SER A 85 2.07 7.90 12.39
N MET A 86 0.88 7.42 12.01
CA MET A 86 0.72 6.28 11.09
C MET A 86 1.21 6.61 9.68
N PHE A 87 0.94 7.82 9.20
CA PHE A 87 1.51 8.30 7.94
C PHE A 87 3.04 8.28 7.99
N LYS A 88 3.62 8.85 9.05
CA LYS A 88 5.07 8.90 9.24
C LYS A 88 5.67 7.49 9.29
N LEU A 89 5.04 6.55 10.00
CA LEU A 89 5.47 5.15 10.04
C LEU A 89 5.54 4.55 8.62
N GLY A 90 4.49 4.74 7.81
CA GLY A 90 4.47 4.28 6.43
C GLY A 90 5.60 4.89 5.58
N PHE A 91 5.82 6.20 5.71
CA PHE A 91 6.92 6.90 5.02
C PHE A 91 8.29 6.35 5.45
N ASP A 92 8.54 6.22 6.75
CA ASP A 92 9.80 5.72 7.28
C ASP A 92 10.06 4.29 6.78
N LYS A 93 9.02 3.45 6.70
CA LYS A 93 9.12 2.09 6.16
C LYS A 93 9.47 2.05 4.68
N VAL A 94 8.81 2.86 3.86
CA VAL A 94 9.14 2.98 2.42
C VAL A 94 10.59 3.43 2.21
N GLN A 95 11.11 4.29 3.08
CA GLN A 95 12.50 4.76 3.03
C GLN A 95 13.53 3.68 3.41
N GLU A 96 13.13 2.55 4.01
CA GLU A 96 14.06 1.44 4.27
C GLU A 96 14.42 0.66 2.98
N TRP A 97 13.64 0.81 1.90
CA TRP A 97 13.70 -0.11 0.75
C TRP A 97 14.44 0.48 -0.45
N THR A 98 15.01 -0.39 -1.28
CA THR A 98 15.70 0.02 -2.51
C THR A 98 14.72 0.37 -3.62
N ASN A 99 13.70 -0.46 -3.82
CA ASN A 99 12.63 -0.22 -4.79
C ASN A 99 11.26 -0.48 -4.14
N PRO A 100 10.71 0.49 -3.40
CA PRO A 100 9.41 0.37 -2.76
C PRO A 100 8.23 0.42 -3.71
N HIS A 101 8.41 0.46 -5.03
CA HIS A 101 7.26 0.48 -5.94
C HIS A 101 7.60 -0.30 -7.21
N PRO A 102 6.81 -1.32 -7.59
CA PRO A 102 7.04 -2.07 -8.83
C PRO A 102 7.01 -1.25 -10.12
N PRO A 103 6.28 -0.11 -10.23
CA PRO A 103 6.46 0.80 -11.36
C PRO A 103 7.91 1.31 -11.52
N GLY A 104 8.69 1.31 -10.44
CA GLY A 104 10.13 1.54 -10.45
C GLY A 104 10.57 2.72 -9.59
N ALA A 105 11.89 2.92 -9.56
CA ALA A 105 12.56 3.87 -8.67
C ALA A 105 12.16 5.35 -8.87
N PHE A 106 11.44 5.70 -9.95
CA PHE A 106 10.96 7.07 -10.16
C PHE A 106 9.91 7.49 -9.11
N LEU A 107 9.26 6.53 -8.45
CA LEU A 107 8.34 6.79 -7.34
C LEU A 107 9.05 6.93 -5.98
N ASN A 108 10.37 6.73 -5.92
CA ASN A 108 11.09 6.83 -4.66
C ASN A 108 11.22 8.27 -4.20
N PHE A 109 11.11 8.47 -2.88
CA PHE A 109 11.57 9.69 -2.24
C PHE A 109 13.11 9.70 -2.21
N ALA A 110 13.71 10.88 -2.35
CA ALA A 110 15.14 11.00 -2.11
C ALA A 110 15.44 10.70 -0.63
N ARG A 111 16.65 10.21 -0.34
CA ARG A 111 17.02 9.73 1.01
C ARG A 111 17.08 10.84 2.06
N ASP A 112 17.22 12.09 1.62
CA ASP A 112 17.24 13.29 2.45
C ASP A 112 15.86 13.95 2.60
N VAL A 113 14.81 13.38 2.00
CA VAL A 113 13.42 13.78 2.29
C VAL A 113 13.08 13.38 3.72
N THR A 114 12.54 14.30 4.49
CA THR A 114 12.10 14.04 5.87
C THR A 114 10.60 14.15 6.02
N CYS A 115 10.04 13.42 6.99
CA CYS A 115 8.62 13.43 7.34
C CYS A 115 8.45 13.55 8.85
N GLU A 116 7.66 14.52 9.27
CA GLU A 116 7.32 14.82 10.66
C GLU A 116 5.80 14.79 10.86
N ALA A 117 5.35 14.10 11.91
CA ALA A 117 4.00 14.24 12.43
C ALA A 117 3.98 15.41 13.43
N VAL A 118 3.56 16.59 12.97
CA VAL A 118 3.60 17.84 13.75
C VAL A 118 2.55 17.82 14.87
N ASP A 119 1.40 17.23 14.58
CA ASP A 119 0.31 16.91 15.51
C ASP A 119 -0.47 15.71 14.95
N ASP A 120 -1.50 15.24 15.67
CA ASP A 120 -2.28 14.05 15.30
C ASP A 120 -2.86 14.10 13.88
N ARG A 121 -3.10 15.29 13.32
CA ARG A 121 -3.72 15.45 12.00
C ARG A 121 -2.87 16.24 11.00
N THR A 122 -1.61 16.50 11.31
CA THR A 122 -0.74 17.32 10.45
C THR A 122 0.57 16.60 10.21
N VAL A 123 0.85 16.35 8.93
CA VAL A 123 2.14 15.86 8.48
C VAL A 123 2.87 16.99 7.76
N ARG A 124 4.15 17.13 8.04
CA ARG A 124 5.06 18.03 7.31
C ARG A 124 6.18 17.23 6.69
N MET A 125 6.30 17.33 5.37
CA MET A 125 7.38 16.71 4.62
C MET A 125 8.30 17.79 4.06
N ARG A 126 9.61 17.56 4.15
CA ARG A 126 10.62 18.45 3.56
C ARG A 126 11.34 17.73 2.43
N PHE A 127 11.40 18.38 1.28
CA PHE A 127 12.03 17.93 0.04
C PHE A 127 13.18 18.87 -0.29
N PRO A 128 14.42 18.58 0.15
CA PRO A 128 15.58 19.40 -0.21
C PRO A 128 15.72 19.52 -1.73
N GLY A 129 15.83 20.75 -2.25
CA GLY A 129 15.88 21.01 -3.70
C GLY A 129 14.54 20.95 -4.43
N GLY A 130 13.45 20.65 -3.72
CA GLY A 130 12.09 20.52 -4.26
C GLY A 130 11.82 19.19 -4.96
N ASP A 131 10.55 18.80 -5.02
CA ASP A 131 10.10 17.59 -5.73
C ASP A 131 8.70 17.82 -6.32
N SER A 132 8.65 18.15 -7.62
CA SER A 132 7.38 18.39 -8.32
C SER A 132 6.53 17.12 -8.47
N ALA A 133 7.13 15.94 -8.28
CA ALA A 133 6.43 14.66 -8.31
C ALA A 133 5.95 14.21 -6.92
N ALA A 134 6.13 15.00 -5.86
CA ALA A 134 5.83 14.60 -4.47
C ALA A 134 4.42 13.99 -4.30
N LEU A 135 3.37 14.65 -4.82
CA LEU A 135 2.00 14.14 -4.73
C LEU A 135 1.77 12.86 -5.57
N MET A 136 2.52 12.68 -6.66
CA MET A 136 2.47 11.44 -7.44
C MET A 136 3.16 10.29 -6.71
N LYS A 137 4.30 10.57 -6.05
CA LYS A 137 5.00 9.59 -5.20
C LYS A 137 4.15 9.18 -4.00
N LEU A 138 3.47 10.14 -3.38
CA LEU A 138 2.54 9.88 -2.29
C LEU A 138 1.35 9.01 -2.70
N ARG A 139 0.85 9.12 -3.94
CA ARG A 139 -0.16 8.20 -4.51
C ARG A 139 0.38 6.77 -4.71
N GLY A 140 1.70 6.60 -4.77
CA GLY A 140 2.33 5.28 -4.82
C GLY A 140 2.47 4.63 -3.43
N MET A 141 2.39 5.42 -2.35
CA MET A 141 2.63 4.98 -1.00
C MET A 141 1.34 4.54 -0.31
N HIS A 142 1.16 3.24 -0.16
CA HIS A 142 0.05 2.66 0.61
C HIS A 142 0.30 2.77 2.11
N LEU A 143 -0.74 3.11 2.87
CA LEU A 143 -0.67 3.35 4.31
C LEU A 143 -1.49 2.31 5.09
N PRO A 144 -0.92 1.13 5.38
CA PRO A 144 -1.60 0.10 6.16
C PRO A 144 -1.49 0.33 7.68
N SER A 145 -2.28 -0.42 8.45
CA SER A 145 -2.28 -0.39 9.92
C SER A 145 -1.00 -0.98 10.52
N THR A 146 -0.76 -0.78 11.82
CA THR A 146 0.40 -1.33 12.52
C THR A 146 0.43 -2.85 12.45
N ARG A 147 -0.74 -3.49 12.44
CA ARG A 147 -0.87 -4.94 12.30
C ARG A 147 -0.19 -5.46 11.03
N PHE A 148 -0.37 -4.78 9.89
CA PHE A 148 0.29 -5.17 8.65
C PHE A 148 1.81 -5.14 8.79
N TRP A 149 2.37 -4.11 9.42
CA TRP A 149 3.82 -3.99 9.61
C TRP A 149 4.39 -4.99 10.63
N ASN A 150 3.58 -5.40 11.61
CA ASN A 150 4.00 -6.33 12.66
C ASN A 150 3.89 -7.80 12.24
N GLU A 151 2.83 -8.14 11.50
CA GLU A 151 2.56 -9.52 11.09
C GLU A 151 3.14 -9.81 9.70
N TRP A 152 3.06 -8.84 8.78
CA TRP A 152 3.38 -8.98 7.36
C TRP A 152 4.39 -7.90 6.93
N GLY A 153 4.32 -7.46 5.67
CA GLY A 153 5.17 -6.44 5.08
C GLY A 153 5.19 -6.59 3.56
N PHE A 154 5.59 -5.55 2.85
CA PHE A 154 5.72 -5.57 1.38
C PHE A 154 7.09 -6.07 0.91
N VAL A 155 7.97 -6.49 1.80
CA VAL A 155 9.39 -6.74 1.48
C VAL A 155 9.73 -8.20 1.56
N ASP A 156 10.48 -8.69 0.56
CA ASP A 156 11.24 -9.92 0.74
C ASP A 156 12.46 -9.66 1.63
N PRO A 157 12.52 -10.26 2.85
CA PRO A 157 13.64 -10.07 3.77
C PRO A 157 15.01 -10.43 3.19
N LYS A 158 15.07 -11.27 2.15
CA LYS A 158 16.31 -11.68 1.49
C LYS A 158 16.85 -10.62 0.54
N THR A 159 15.97 -9.92 -0.17
CA THR A 159 16.37 -8.96 -1.21
C THR A 159 16.34 -7.52 -0.71
N GLY A 160 15.60 -7.22 0.37
CA GLY A 160 15.36 -5.85 0.82
C GLY A 160 14.62 -5.01 -0.24
N SER A 161 14.01 -5.68 -1.21
CA SER A 161 13.18 -5.11 -2.25
C SER A 161 11.74 -5.50 -2.00
N ALA A 162 10.85 -4.58 -2.29
CA ALA A 162 9.44 -4.87 -2.36
C ALA A 162 9.03 -5.30 -3.77
N GLU A 163 9.87 -5.09 -4.79
CA GLU A 163 9.57 -5.43 -6.17
C GLU A 163 9.20 -6.91 -6.36
N GLY A 164 7.96 -7.17 -6.79
CA GLY A 164 7.42 -8.53 -6.93
C GLY A 164 6.90 -9.19 -5.65
N HIS A 165 6.94 -8.48 -4.51
CA HIS A 165 6.55 -8.97 -3.18
C HIS A 165 5.50 -8.06 -2.50
N TRP A 166 4.58 -7.51 -3.29
CA TRP A 166 3.43 -6.70 -2.84
C TRP A 166 2.13 -7.50 -2.78
#